data_AF-A0A2K8ZBJ7-F1
#
_entry.id   AF-A0A2K8ZBJ7-F1
#
_cell.length_a   1.000
_cell.length_b   1.000
_cell.length_c   1.000
_cell.angle_alpha   90.00
_cell.angle_beta   90.00
_cell.angle_gamma   90.00
#
_symmetry.space_group_name_H-M   'P 1'
#
loop_
_entity.id
_entity.type
_entity.pdbx_description
1 polymer ?
#
loop_
_entity_poly.entity_id
_entity_poly.type
_entity_poly.pdbx_seq_one_letter_code
_entity_poly.pdbx_strand_id
1 'polypeptide(L)'
;MGLSVLLFAVAVACQSGKSVDPTPVTPGGGITYQTTPVTLRKPANFPEMAYDLTKNPLTVEGVALGKTLFYDPLLSRDTSISCGFCHQQFAGFGHSDHPLSHGIGGKFGTRNVPGLENLAWGREFFWDGGVTSLDELPISPIQNAVEMDLKFSEALNRVQKNPKYPALFNAAFGSDTVTTARFLKAISQFLLTLVSADSRYDKYVRKEAGGDLSPDELAGLTVFQQKCTTCHATDLFTDRSYRNNGLSVGAINDQGRHAITLNESDRLKFRVPSLRNVEKTFPYMHDGRFATLDQVLNHYTSGVKDSPTLDPALKVNGQLGIALTDTEKKQVIAFLKTLTDDAFISNRSFSAN
;
A
#
# COMPACT_ATOMS: atom_id res chain seq x y z
N MET A 1 18.40 -83.86 41.84
CA MET A 1 19.69 -84.17 41.18
C MET A 1 19.45 -84.16 39.68
N GLY A 2 20.26 -83.43 38.91
CA GLY A 2 20.27 -83.50 37.44
C GLY A 2 20.01 -82.16 36.74
N LEU A 3 21.10 -81.46 36.41
CA LEU A 3 21.20 -80.38 35.42
C LEU A 3 20.54 -80.78 34.08
N SER A 4 19.96 -79.81 33.35
CA SER A 4 20.39 -79.58 31.96
C SER A 4 19.80 -78.32 31.35
N VAL A 5 20.72 -77.44 30.94
CA VAL A 5 20.52 -76.29 30.05
C VAL A 5 20.38 -76.84 28.63
N LEU A 6 19.35 -76.43 27.89
CA LEU A 6 19.25 -76.68 26.45
C LEU A 6 19.09 -75.35 25.70
N LEU A 7 20.24 -74.92 25.16
CA LEU A 7 20.36 -74.00 24.04
C LEU A 7 19.63 -74.59 22.83
N PHE A 8 18.72 -73.81 22.23
CA PHE A 8 18.26 -74.05 20.87
C PHE A 8 19.22 -73.39 19.88
N ALA A 9 19.95 -74.23 19.12
CA ALA A 9 20.68 -73.83 17.94
C ALA A 9 19.70 -73.69 16.77
N VAL A 10 19.60 -72.49 16.18
CA VAL A 10 18.94 -72.29 14.88
C VAL A 10 20.02 -72.26 13.82
N ALA A 11 19.99 -73.26 12.93
CA ALA A 11 20.84 -73.36 11.77
C ALA A 11 20.50 -72.23 10.77
N VAL A 12 21.49 -71.39 10.45
CA VAL A 12 21.43 -70.41 9.37
C VAL A 12 21.74 -71.14 8.06
N ALA A 13 20.73 -71.30 7.20
CA ALA A 13 20.92 -71.71 5.83
C ALA A 13 21.18 -70.47 4.96
N CYS A 14 22.39 -70.36 4.43
CA CYS A 14 22.78 -69.34 3.46
C CYS A 14 22.00 -69.51 2.14
N GLN A 15 21.16 -68.54 1.79
CA GLN A 15 20.74 -68.32 0.41
C GLN A 15 21.70 -67.31 -0.23
N SER A 16 22.44 -67.77 -1.24
CA SER A 16 23.25 -66.93 -2.13
C SER A 16 22.34 -66.19 -3.11
N GLY A 17 21.63 -65.16 -2.64
CA GLY A 17 21.02 -64.15 -3.48
C GLY A 17 21.96 -62.96 -3.58
N LYS A 18 22.48 -62.65 -4.77
CA LYS A 18 23.13 -61.35 -5.01
C LYS A 18 22.04 -60.28 -4.80
N SER A 19 22.07 -59.59 -3.66
CA SER A 19 21.29 -58.37 -3.47
C SER A 19 21.82 -57.34 -4.45
N VAL A 20 21.07 -57.12 -5.54
CA VAL A 20 21.24 -55.91 -6.32
C VAL A 20 20.61 -54.82 -5.47
N ASP A 21 21.44 -54.10 -4.71
CA ASP A 21 20.99 -52.88 -4.06
C ASP A 21 20.33 -52.01 -5.13
N PRO A 22 19.11 -51.49 -4.91
CA PRO A 22 18.49 -50.60 -5.87
C PRO A 22 19.41 -49.39 -6.05
N THR A 23 19.95 -49.24 -7.26
CA THR A 23 20.70 -48.05 -7.64
C THR A 23 19.78 -46.85 -7.45
N PRO A 24 20.25 -45.76 -6.80
CA PRO A 24 19.48 -44.54 -6.70
C PRO A 24 19.08 -44.10 -8.10
N VAL A 25 17.78 -44.09 -8.37
CA VAL A 25 17.27 -43.48 -9.60
C VAL A 25 17.42 -41.98 -9.38
N THR A 26 18.45 -41.38 -9.97
CA THR A 26 18.56 -39.93 -10.07
C THR A 26 17.27 -39.45 -10.76
N PRO A 27 16.45 -38.59 -10.14
CA PRO A 27 15.28 -38.04 -10.82
C PRO A 27 15.76 -37.30 -12.07
N GLY A 28 15.59 -37.93 -13.23
CA GLY A 28 16.05 -37.46 -14.54
C GLY A 28 15.19 -36.35 -15.13
N GLY A 29 14.76 -35.40 -14.30
CA GLY A 29 14.04 -34.20 -14.71
C GLY A 29 14.41 -33.09 -13.75
N GLY A 30 15.15 -32.09 -14.22
CA GLY A 30 15.40 -30.88 -13.45
C GLY A 30 14.05 -30.32 -12.97
N ILE A 31 14.00 -29.82 -11.74
CA ILE A 31 12.80 -29.14 -11.24
C ILE A 31 12.60 -27.91 -12.14
N THR A 32 11.59 -27.96 -13.01
CA THR A 32 11.24 -26.83 -13.84
C THR A 32 10.70 -25.74 -12.93
N TYR A 33 11.35 -24.57 -12.95
CA TYR A 33 10.84 -23.39 -12.28
C TYR A 33 9.45 -23.04 -12.82
N GLN A 34 8.46 -22.97 -11.95
CA GLN A 34 7.09 -22.60 -12.26
C GLN A 34 6.50 -21.81 -11.11
N THR A 35 5.88 -20.67 -11.43
CA THR A 35 5.17 -19.84 -10.46
C THR A 35 3.68 -20.06 -10.53
N THR A 36 2.99 -19.72 -9.45
CA THR A 36 1.53 -19.80 -9.34
C THR A 36 0.92 -18.44 -9.69
N PRO A 37 0.20 -18.27 -10.81
CA PRO A 37 -0.35 -16.98 -11.22
C PRO A 37 -1.40 -16.45 -10.22
N VAL A 38 -1.36 -15.16 -9.94
CA VAL A 38 -2.40 -14.43 -9.21
C VAL A 38 -3.16 -13.56 -10.20
N THR A 39 -4.48 -13.72 -10.26
CA THR A 39 -5.33 -12.87 -11.10
C THR A 39 -5.81 -11.66 -10.30
N LEU A 40 -5.29 -10.48 -10.63
CA LEU A 40 -5.85 -9.22 -10.15
C LEU A 40 -7.11 -8.89 -10.95
N ARG A 41 -8.28 -8.92 -10.30
CA ARG A 41 -9.54 -8.55 -10.94
C ARG A 41 -9.81 -7.07 -10.73
N LYS A 42 -10.05 -6.35 -11.83
CA LYS A 42 -10.55 -4.98 -11.78
C LYS A 42 -11.97 -4.99 -11.18
N PRO A 43 -12.25 -4.26 -10.09
CA PRO A 43 -13.61 -4.10 -9.59
C PRO A 43 -14.53 -3.50 -10.67
N ALA A 44 -15.78 -3.94 -10.74
CA ALA A 44 -16.68 -3.57 -11.84
C ALA A 44 -16.95 -2.06 -11.93
N ASN A 45 -16.91 -1.36 -10.79
CA ASN A 45 -17.09 0.08 -10.67
C ASN A 45 -15.80 0.90 -10.85
N PHE A 46 -14.63 0.27 -10.99
CA PHE A 46 -13.36 1.00 -11.12
C PHE A 46 -13.03 1.33 -12.58
N PRO A 47 -12.30 2.43 -12.85
CA PRO A 47 -11.76 2.72 -14.17
C PRO A 47 -10.71 1.67 -14.58
N GLU A 48 -10.26 1.72 -15.84
CA GLU A 48 -9.16 0.87 -16.28
C GLU A 48 -7.89 1.08 -15.46
N MET A 49 -7.17 -0.02 -15.21
CA MET A 49 -5.89 0.03 -14.50
C MET A 49 -4.87 0.85 -15.29
N ALA A 50 -4.09 1.66 -14.59
CA ALA A 50 -2.97 2.38 -15.19
C ALA A 50 -1.70 1.52 -15.27
N TYR A 51 -1.54 0.59 -14.32
CA TYR A 51 -0.40 -0.32 -14.28
C TYR A 51 -0.54 -1.42 -15.34
N ASP A 52 0.53 -1.67 -16.08
CA ASP A 52 0.60 -2.73 -17.08
C ASP A 52 1.09 -4.04 -16.44
N LEU A 53 0.12 -4.92 -16.09
CA LEU A 53 0.40 -6.21 -15.45
C LEU A 53 1.23 -7.14 -16.33
N THR A 54 1.33 -6.91 -17.65
CA THR A 54 2.18 -7.75 -18.52
C THR A 54 3.68 -7.53 -18.24
N LYS A 55 4.05 -6.37 -17.69
CA LYS A 55 5.44 -6.05 -17.31
C LYS A 55 5.86 -6.69 -15.99
N ASN A 56 4.90 -7.00 -15.12
CA ASN A 56 5.13 -7.65 -13.83
C ASN A 56 3.92 -8.53 -13.45
N PRO A 57 3.78 -9.71 -14.08
CA PRO A 57 2.67 -10.62 -13.78
C PRO A 57 2.70 -11.02 -12.31
N LEU A 58 1.55 -10.96 -11.65
CA LEU A 58 1.46 -11.32 -10.24
C LEU A 58 1.57 -12.84 -10.07
N THR A 59 2.33 -13.24 -9.06
CA THR A 59 2.51 -14.64 -8.67
C THR A 59 2.38 -14.78 -7.16
N VAL A 60 1.96 -15.94 -6.67
CA VAL A 60 1.86 -16.19 -5.21
C VAL A 60 3.24 -16.01 -4.57
N GLU A 61 4.28 -16.50 -5.23
CA GLU A 61 5.66 -16.47 -4.76
C GLU A 61 6.22 -15.03 -4.76
N GLY A 62 5.98 -14.26 -5.82
CA GLY A 62 6.40 -12.86 -5.90
C GLY A 62 5.67 -11.94 -4.93
N VAL A 63 4.35 -12.13 -4.74
CA VAL A 63 3.56 -11.42 -3.72
C VAL A 63 4.07 -11.76 -2.32
N ALA A 64 4.35 -13.03 -2.03
CA ALA A 64 4.88 -13.46 -0.72
C ALA A 64 6.27 -12.87 -0.44
N LEU A 65 7.16 -12.86 -1.43
CA LEU A 65 8.47 -12.20 -1.32
C LEU A 65 8.32 -10.68 -1.09
N GLY A 66 7.45 -10.02 -1.87
CA GLY A 66 7.17 -8.60 -1.72
C GLY A 66 6.65 -8.22 -0.34
N LYS A 67 5.66 -8.97 0.16
CA LYS A 67 5.12 -8.83 1.51
C LYS A 67 6.21 -9.01 2.57
N THR A 68 7.04 -10.03 2.39
CA THR A 68 8.16 -10.31 3.30
C THR A 68 9.11 -9.13 3.36
N LEU A 69 9.51 -8.56 2.23
CA LEU A 69 10.36 -7.37 2.15
C LEU A 69 9.70 -6.13 2.75
N PHE A 70 8.40 -5.92 2.50
CA PHE A 70 7.64 -4.77 2.98
C PHE A 70 7.62 -4.66 4.52
N TYR A 71 7.57 -5.79 5.22
CA TYR A 71 7.57 -5.83 6.68
C TYR A 71 8.96 -6.03 7.31
N ASP A 72 10.02 -6.24 6.52
CA ASP A 72 11.35 -6.52 7.06
C ASP A 72 12.14 -5.24 7.34
N PRO A 73 12.52 -4.96 8.60
CA PRO A 73 13.26 -3.75 8.92
C PRO A 73 14.72 -3.82 8.44
N LEU A 74 15.21 -4.95 7.92
CA LEU A 74 16.54 -5.09 7.29
C LEU A 74 16.85 -3.98 6.27
N LEU A 75 15.80 -3.39 5.69
CA LEU A 75 15.86 -2.33 4.68
C LEU A 75 16.13 -0.94 5.25
N SER A 76 16.19 -0.75 6.58
CA SER A 76 16.69 0.49 7.20
C SER A 76 18.14 0.35 7.65
N ARG A 77 18.85 1.48 7.74
CA ARG A 77 20.27 1.55 8.13
C ARG A 77 20.57 0.80 9.40
N ASP A 78 19.73 0.99 10.42
CA ASP A 78 19.86 0.44 11.77
C ASP A 78 18.90 -0.72 12.07
N THR A 79 18.20 -1.23 11.05
CA THR A 79 17.25 -2.33 11.17
C THR A 79 16.07 -2.10 12.11
N SER A 80 15.64 -0.84 12.27
CA SER A 80 14.50 -0.45 13.12
C SER A 80 13.20 -0.14 12.37
N ILE A 81 13.25 0.19 11.07
CA ILE A 81 12.09 0.67 10.29
C ILE A 81 11.85 -0.24 9.08
N SER A 82 10.61 -0.68 8.88
CA SER A 82 10.15 -1.33 7.66
C SER A 82 9.09 -0.46 6.96
N CYS A 83 8.68 -0.80 5.73
CA CYS A 83 7.57 -0.10 5.08
C CYS A 83 6.28 -0.22 5.92
N GLY A 84 6.03 -1.41 6.49
CA GLY A 84 4.87 -1.67 7.34
C GLY A 84 4.89 -0.95 8.70
N PHE A 85 6.04 -0.40 9.14
CA PHE A 85 6.09 0.48 10.31
C PHE A 85 5.37 1.81 10.03
N CYS A 86 5.66 2.42 8.88
CA CYS A 86 5.02 3.67 8.46
C CYS A 86 3.60 3.40 7.90
N HIS A 87 3.43 2.36 7.10
CA HIS A 87 2.19 2.06 6.39
C HIS A 87 1.37 1.01 7.15
N GLN A 88 0.60 1.47 8.12
CA GLN A 88 -0.18 0.66 9.06
C GLN A 88 -1.47 0.16 8.41
N GLN A 89 -1.63 -1.16 8.28
CA GLN A 89 -2.77 -1.75 7.57
C GLN A 89 -4.14 -1.29 8.11
N PHE A 90 -4.29 -1.22 9.44
CA PHE A 90 -5.56 -0.82 10.07
C PHE A 90 -5.97 0.63 9.74
N ALA A 91 -5.01 1.45 9.32
CA ALA A 91 -5.18 2.83 8.90
C ALA A 91 -5.16 2.97 7.37
N GLY A 92 -5.60 1.95 6.61
CA GLY A 92 -5.57 1.97 5.14
C GLY A 92 -4.16 2.01 4.56
N PHE A 93 -3.16 1.48 5.29
CA PHE A 93 -1.74 1.66 4.99
C PHE A 93 -1.27 3.13 5.05
N GLY A 94 -2.01 4.02 5.71
CA GLY A 94 -1.51 5.31 6.20
C GLY A 94 -0.81 5.15 7.56
N HIS A 95 -0.64 6.26 8.29
CA HIS A 95 -0.07 6.25 9.64
C HIS A 95 -0.92 7.11 10.57
N SER A 96 -1.48 6.51 11.63
CA SER A 96 -2.46 7.20 12.49
C SER A 96 -1.91 7.81 13.77
N ASP A 97 -0.67 7.49 14.14
CA ASP A 97 -0.17 7.80 15.47
C ASP A 97 0.36 9.25 15.61
N HIS A 98 0.70 9.90 14.49
CA HIS A 98 1.23 11.27 14.47
C HIS A 98 1.03 11.99 13.12
N PRO A 99 1.10 13.34 13.09
CA PRO A 99 0.83 14.15 11.89
C PRO A 99 1.75 13.88 10.71
N LEU A 100 3.05 13.73 10.96
CA LEU A 100 4.10 13.59 9.95
C LEU A 100 4.75 12.22 10.06
N SER A 101 5.34 11.71 9.00
CA SER A 101 6.13 10.48 9.06
C SER A 101 7.25 10.58 10.10
N HIS A 102 7.61 9.47 10.72
CA HIS A 102 8.71 9.36 11.67
C HIS A 102 9.50 8.10 11.32
N GLY A 103 10.77 8.25 10.97
CA GLY A 103 11.67 7.15 10.64
C GLY A 103 12.82 6.97 11.62
N ILE A 104 13.97 6.59 11.07
CA ILE A 104 15.17 6.20 11.81
C ILE A 104 15.58 7.23 12.88
N GLY A 105 15.88 6.73 14.08
CA GLY A 105 16.50 7.53 15.15
C GLY A 105 15.65 8.69 15.67
N GLY A 106 14.31 8.63 15.60
CA GLY A 106 13.48 9.72 16.12
C GLY A 106 13.08 10.78 15.09
N LYS A 107 13.53 10.67 13.84
CA LYS A 107 13.46 11.79 12.88
C LYS A 107 12.09 11.89 12.25
N PHE A 108 11.53 13.10 12.27
CA PHE A 108 10.32 13.43 11.53
C PHE A 108 10.62 13.76 10.06
N GLY A 109 9.76 13.27 9.17
CA GLY A 109 9.67 13.74 7.81
C GLY A 109 8.87 15.04 7.71
N THR A 110 8.51 15.40 6.48
CA THR A 110 7.83 16.66 6.18
C THR A 110 6.35 16.50 5.89
N ARG A 111 5.85 15.26 5.78
CA ARG A 111 4.48 14.98 5.34
C ARG A 111 3.84 13.82 6.11
N ASN A 112 2.52 13.83 6.18
CA ASN A 112 1.70 12.71 6.59
C ASN A 112 1.87 11.52 5.61
N VAL A 113 1.79 10.30 6.12
CA VAL A 113 1.99 9.07 5.33
C VAL A 113 0.70 8.75 4.54
N PRO A 114 0.71 8.79 3.20
CA PRO A 114 -0.46 8.46 2.42
C PRO A 114 -0.74 6.95 2.46
N GLY A 115 -2.02 6.58 2.32
CA GLY A 115 -2.44 5.19 2.13
C GLY A 115 -1.84 4.55 0.87
N LEU A 116 -1.78 3.22 0.87
CA LEU A 116 -1.24 2.39 -0.23
C LEU A 116 -2.31 1.56 -0.94
N GLU A 117 -3.59 1.86 -0.73
CA GLU A 117 -4.66 1.19 -1.47
C GLU A 117 -4.69 1.61 -2.95
N ASN A 118 -5.10 0.67 -3.79
CA ASN A 118 -5.48 0.89 -5.18
C ASN A 118 -4.38 1.53 -6.05
N LEU A 119 -3.11 1.21 -5.78
CA LEU A 119 -1.96 1.79 -6.50
C LEU A 119 -1.88 1.36 -7.98
N ALA A 120 -2.45 0.20 -8.36
CA ALA A 120 -2.60 -0.21 -9.77
C ALA A 120 -3.40 0.82 -10.62
N TRP A 121 -4.23 1.56 -9.91
CA TRP A 121 -4.86 2.83 -10.23
C TRP A 121 -3.96 3.90 -10.88
N GLY A 122 -2.83 4.17 -10.22
CA GLY A 122 -2.11 5.44 -10.31
C GLY A 122 -0.98 5.45 -11.32
N ARG A 123 -0.58 6.66 -11.73
CA ARG A 123 0.60 6.92 -12.58
C ARG A 123 1.68 7.73 -11.88
N GLU A 124 1.28 8.54 -10.89
CA GLU A 124 2.17 9.39 -10.11
C GLU A 124 1.89 9.17 -8.62
N PHE A 125 2.96 9.09 -7.83
CA PHE A 125 2.97 8.70 -6.42
C PHE A 125 3.57 9.81 -5.54
N PHE A 126 3.40 9.68 -4.23
CA PHE A 126 3.60 10.73 -3.24
C PHE A 126 2.61 11.89 -3.37
N TRP A 127 2.68 12.84 -2.42
CA TRP A 127 1.82 14.01 -2.35
C TRP A 127 2.10 15.03 -3.46
N ASP A 128 3.31 15.07 -4.01
CA ASP A 128 3.72 16.01 -5.07
C ASP A 128 3.74 15.37 -6.46
N GLY A 129 3.65 14.03 -6.56
CA GLY A 129 3.73 13.31 -7.81
C GLY A 129 5.16 13.03 -8.30
N GLY A 130 6.16 13.15 -7.42
CA GLY A 130 7.57 13.07 -7.80
C GLY A 130 8.04 11.72 -8.36
N VAL A 131 7.30 10.64 -8.10
CA VAL A 131 7.59 9.32 -8.66
C VAL A 131 6.51 8.90 -9.62
N THR A 132 6.90 8.51 -10.84
CA THR A 132 6.01 8.19 -11.96
C THR A 132 5.97 6.68 -12.28
N SER A 133 6.60 5.86 -11.45
CA SER A 133 6.69 4.40 -11.60
C SER A 133 6.44 3.72 -10.26
N LEU A 134 5.44 2.82 -10.20
CA LEU A 134 5.14 2.07 -8.98
C LEU A 134 6.33 1.19 -8.57
N ASP A 135 7.01 0.60 -9.56
CA ASP A 135 8.17 -0.26 -9.32
C ASP A 135 9.35 0.49 -8.72
N GLU A 136 9.47 1.79 -8.97
CA GLU A 136 10.58 2.59 -8.44
C GLU A 136 10.23 3.27 -7.11
N LEU A 137 8.96 3.27 -6.72
CA LEU A 137 8.47 3.90 -5.48
C LEU A 137 9.30 3.50 -4.25
N PRO A 138 9.67 2.23 -4.01
CA PRO A 138 10.42 1.84 -2.81
C PRO A 138 11.83 2.43 -2.72
N ILE A 139 12.41 2.91 -3.82
CA ILE A 139 13.76 3.48 -3.83
C ILE A 139 13.83 4.75 -2.98
N SER A 140 12.80 5.60 -3.06
CA SER A 140 12.74 6.88 -2.34
C SER A 140 12.77 6.69 -0.81
N PRO A 141 11.87 5.91 -0.18
CA PRO A 141 11.88 5.75 1.27
C PRO A 141 13.07 4.97 1.80
N ILE A 142 13.59 4.00 1.04
CA ILE A 142 14.80 3.25 1.44
C ILE A 142 16.00 4.19 1.60
N GLN A 143 16.17 5.15 0.68
CA GLN A 143 17.32 6.04 0.67
C GLN A 143 17.15 7.32 1.50
N ASN A 144 15.93 7.69 1.85
CA ASN A 144 15.65 8.94 2.54
C ASN A 144 16.24 8.96 3.97
N ALA A 145 17.05 9.97 4.26
CA ALA A 145 17.82 10.10 5.51
C ALA A 145 16.98 10.30 6.79
N VAL A 146 15.69 10.63 6.65
CA VAL A 146 14.73 10.73 7.76
C VAL A 146 13.74 9.57 7.80
N GLU A 147 13.78 8.66 6.82
CA GLU A 147 12.93 7.47 6.76
C GLU A 147 13.78 6.22 7.07
N MET A 148 14.34 5.55 6.05
CA MET A 148 15.10 4.31 6.23
C MET A 148 16.63 4.49 6.15
N ASP A 149 17.11 5.59 5.55
CA ASP A 149 18.52 6.04 5.52
C ASP A 149 19.54 4.97 5.04
N LEU A 150 19.13 4.12 4.10
CA LEU A 150 19.96 3.04 3.57
C LEU A 150 20.26 3.25 2.08
N LYS A 151 21.54 3.21 1.71
CA LYS A 151 21.93 3.18 0.29
C LYS A 151 21.28 1.99 -0.39
N PHE A 152 20.64 2.18 -1.53
CA PHE A 152 19.88 1.11 -2.18
C PHE A 152 20.76 -0.10 -2.55
N SER A 153 22.02 0.13 -2.95
CA SER A 153 22.98 -0.95 -3.20
C SER A 153 23.31 -1.78 -1.96
N GLU A 154 23.36 -1.14 -0.78
CA GLU A 154 23.54 -1.83 0.49
C GLU A 154 22.29 -2.63 0.86
N ALA A 155 21.08 -2.10 0.61
CA ALA A 155 19.84 -2.85 0.82
C ALA A 155 19.84 -4.16 0.03
N LEU A 156 20.18 -4.12 -1.27
CA LEU A 156 20.29 -5.32 -2.11
C LEU A 156 21.34 -6.30 -1.57
N ASN A 157 22.49 -5.80 -1.12
CA ASN A 157 23.57 -6.62 -0.57
C ASN A 157 23.13 -7.35 0.72
N ARG A 158 22.45 -6.64 1.62
CA ARG A 158 21.90 -7.20 2.86
C ARG A 158 20.87 -8.29 2.59
N VAL A 159 19.95 -8.03 1.65
CA VAL A 159 18.95 -9.02 1.23
C VAL A 159 19.62 -10.25 0.62
N GLN A 160 20.61 -10.08 -0.27
CA GLN A 160 21.35 -11.19 -0.87
C GLN A 160 22.11 -12.05 0.15
N LYS A 161 22.70 -11.43 1.18
CA LYS A 161 23.49 -12.13 2.21
C LYS A 161 22.63 -12.78 3.29
N ASN A 162 21.39 -12.33 3.47
CA ASN A 162 20.52 -12.87 4.49
C ASN A 162 19.97 -14.24 4.02
N PRO A 163 20.17 -15.34 4.77
CA PRO A 163 19.81 -16.70 4.35
C PRO A 163 18.32 -16.89 4.06
N LYS A 164 17.45 -15.99 4.55
CA LYS A 164 16.01 -15.99 4.31
C LYS A 164 15.64 -15.77 2.84
N TYR A 165 16.38 -14.95 2.10
CA TYR A 165 15.92 -14.41 0.81
C TYR A 165 16.30 -15.21 -0.44
N PRO A 166 17.51 -15.79 -0.58
CA PRO A 166 17.88 -16.53 -1.79
C PRO A 166 16.84 -17.56 -2.24
N ALA A 167 16.30 -18.34 -1.29
CA ALA A 167 15.24 -19.31 -1.60
C ALA A 167 13.92 -18.64 -2.06
N LEU A 168 13.54 -17.51 -1.47
CA LEU A 168 12.34 -16.76 -1.85
C LEU A 168 12.48 -16.12 -3.23
N PHE A 169 13.66 -15.58 -3.56
CA PHE A 169 13.96 -15.07 -4.91
C PHE A 169 13.94 -16.20 -5.94
N ASN A 170 14.49 -17.38 -5.60
CA ASN A 170 14.43 -18.53 -6.48
C ASN A 170 12.98 -18.98 -6.74
N ALA A 171 12.14 -19.00 -5.72
CA ALA A 171 10.71 -19.32 -5.86
C ALA A 171 9.94 -18.27 -6.69
N ALA A 172 10.29 -16.98 -6.58
CA ALA A 172 9.58 -15.90 -7.26
C ALA A 172 10.10 -15.57 -8.67
N PHE A 173 11.37 -15.88 -8.97
CA PHE A 173 12.04 -15.45 -10.21
C PHE A 173 12.95 -16.51 -10.86
N GLY A 174 13.00 -17.73 -10.33
CA GLY A 174 13.79 -18.84 -10.88
C GLY A 174 15.29 -18.67 -10.69
N SER A 175 15.68 -17.77 -9.80
CA SER A 175 17.07 -17.51 -9.45
C SER A 175 17.14 -16.91 -8.07
N ASP A 176 18.11 -17.39 -7.29
CA ASP A 176 18.43 -16.94 -5.94
C ASP A 176 19.12 -15.56 -5.86
N THR A 177 19.45 -15.00 -7.03
CA THR A 177 20.19 -13.74 -7.14
C THR A 177 19.24 -12.55 -6.98
N VAL A 178 19.58 -11.68 -6.05
CA VAL A 178 18.88 -10.43 -5.77
C VAL A 178 19.38 -9.35 -6.73
N THR A 179 18.54 -8.98 -7.70
CA THR A 179 18.79 -7.85 -8.60
C THR A 179 17.83 -6.71 -8.27
N THR A 180 18.19 -5.48 -8.66
CA THR A 180 17.30 -4.31 -8.55
C THR A 180 15.90 -4.61 -9.11
N ALA A 181 15.84 -5.17 -10.33
CA ALA A 181 14.58 -5.46 -10.99
C ALA A 181 13.72 -6.48 -10.23
N ARG A 182 14.31 -7.56 -9.73
CA ARG A 182 13.58 -8.61 -8.97
C ARG A 182 13.09 -8.09 -7.63
N PHE A 183 13.95 -7.35 -6.92
CA PHE A 183 13.62 -6.75 -5.63
C PHE A 183 12.42 -5.80 -5.76
N LEU A 184 12.50 -4.85 -6.70
CA LEU A 184 11.46 -3.85 -6.92
C LEU A 184 10.16 -4.50 -7.41
N LYS A 185 10.24 -5.43 -8.38
CA LYS A 185 9.06 -6.16 -8.88
C LYS A 185 8.37 -6.97 -7.79
N ALA A 186 9.11 -7.62 -6.88
CA ALA A 186 8.50 -8.35 -5.77
C ALA A 186 7.68 -7.41 -4.87
N ILE A 187 8.26 -6.29 -4.44
CA ILE A 187 7.53 -5.30 -3.64
C ILE A 187 6.30 -4.79 -4.39
N SER A 188 6.42 -4.43 -5.67
CA SER A 188 5.27 -4.04 -6.50
C SER A 188 4.20 -5.10 -6.58
N GLN A 189 4.56 -6.39 -6.72
CA GLN A 189 3.56 -7.45 -6.75
C GLN A 189 2.71 -7.44 -5.49
N PHE A 190 3.31 -7.26 -4.30
CA PHE A 190 2.57 -7.09 -3.06
C PHE A 190 1.70 -5.83 -3.06
N LEU A 191 2.28 -4.67 -3.39
CA LEU A 191 1.55 -3.39 -3.43
C LEU A 191 0.34 -3.42 -4.38
N LEU A 192 0.46 -4.12 -5.52
CA LEU A 192 -0.63 -4.30 -6.48
C LEU A 192 -1.79 -5.15 -5.94
N THR A 193 -1.54 -6.00 -4.92
CA THR A 193 -2.62 -6.75 -4.25
C THR A 193 -3.43 -5.91 -3.27
N LEU A 194 -2.94 -4.72 -2.89
CA LEU A 194 -3.60 -3.85 -1.93
C LEU A 194 -4.79 -3.12 -2.58
N VAL A 195 -5.83 -3.87 -2.93
CA VAL A 195 -7.06 -3.36 -3.54
C VAL A 195 -8.16 -3.25 -2.48
N SER A 196 -8.62 -2.02 -2.24
CA SER A 196 -9.77 -1.72 -1.37
C SER A 196 -10.98 -1.41 -2.25
N ALA A 197 -11.93 -2.34 -2.31
CA ALA A 197 -13.07 -2.32 -3.22
C ALA A 197 -14.32 -3.08 -2.69
N ASP A 198 -14.36 -3.40 -1.38
CA ASP A 198 -15.47 -4.13 -0.73
C ASP A 198 -16.17 -3.33 0.39
N SER A 199 -16.02 -2.00 0.38
CA SER A 199 -16.72 -1.11 1.30
C SER A 199 -18.25 -1.17 1.15
N ARG A 200 -18.99 -0.60 2.11
CA ARG A 200 -20.46 -0.50 1.98
C ARG A 200 -20.88 0.29 0.75
N TYR A 201 -20.15 1.36 0.41
CA TYR A 201 -20.39 2.11 -0.82
C TYR A 201 -20.14 1.28 -2.09
N ASP A 202 -19.09 0.46 -2.09
CA ASP A 202 -18.80 -0.42 -3.23
C ASP A 202 -19.96 -1.40 -3.48
N LYS A 203 -20.48 -2.01 -2.42
CA LYS A 203 -21.66 -2.88 -2.47
C LYS A 203 -22.89 -2.12 -2.92
N TYR A 204 -23.09 -0.88 -2.45
CA TYR A 204 -24.18 -0.01 -2.86
C TYR A 204 -24.18 0.24 -4.38
N VAL A 205 -23.06 0.69 -4.93
CA VAL A 205 -22.93 1.01 -6.37
C VAL A 205 -23.13 -0.24 -7.25
N ARG A 206 -22.64 -1.39 -6.78
CA ARG A 206 -22.80 -2.67 -7.50
C ARG A 206 -24.13 -3.38 -7.22
N LYS A 207 -24.99 -2.81 -6.37
CA LYS A 207 -26.28 -3.40 -5.94
C LYS A 207 -26.11 -4.79 -5.30
N GLU A 208 -25.06 -4.93 -4.51
CA GLU A 208 -24.71 -6.15 -3.76
C GLU A 208 -25.30 -6.10 -2.34
N ALA A 209 -25.52 -7.28 -1.75
CA ALA A 209 -26.01 -7.39 -0.38
C ALA A 209 -25.04 -6.73 0.62
N GLY A 210 -25.59 -6.06 1.63
CA GLY A 210 -24.81 -5.30 2.62
C GLY A 210 -24.41 -3.89 2.17
N GLY A 211 -24.86 -3.46 0.99
CA GLY A 211 -24.67 -2.11 0.45
C GLY A 211 -25.79 -1.12 0.77
N ASP A 212 -26.76 -1.46 1.62
CA ASP A 212 -27.85 -0.53 1.95
C ASP A 212 -27.32 0.69 2.70
N LEU A 213 -27.59 1.87 2.16
CA LEU A 213 -27.22 3.15 2.76
C LEU A 213 -28.44 3.79 3.45
N SER A 214 -28.21 4.34 4.63
CA SER A 214 -29.21 5.10 5.39
C SER A 214 -29.61 6.39 4.69
N PRO A 215 -30.74 7.03 5.08
CA PRO A 215 -31.15 8.31 4.51
C PRO A 215 -30.08 9.42 4.62
N ASP A 216 -29.35 9.49 5.73
CA ASP A 216 -28.28 10.48 5.92
C ASP A 216 -27.05 10.19 5.06
N GLU A 217 -26.69 8.91 4.86
CA GLU A 217 -25.60 8.53 3.95
C GLU A 217 -25.96 8.83 2.49
N LEU A 218 -27.21 8.62 2.08
CA LEU A 218 -27.70 8.96 0.74
C LEU A 218 -27.77 10.48 0.50
N ALA A 219 -28.21 11.24 1.51
CA ALA A 219 -28.15 12.69 1.47
C ALA A 219 -26.70 13.18 1.39
N GLY A 220 -25.81 12.56 2.16
CA GLY A 220 -24.37 12.82 2.13
C GLY A 220 -23.73 12.55 0.77
N LEU A 221 -24.08 11.43 0.13
CA LEU A 221 -23.65 11.11 -1.24
C LEU A 221 -24.12 12.18 -2.22
N THR A 222 -25.35 12.66 -2.08
CA THR A 222 -25.90 13.73 -2.95
C THR A 222 -25.11 15.03 -2.80
N VAL A 223 -24.84 15.46 -1.56
CA VAL A 223 -24.02 16.65 -1.29
C VAL A 223 -22.59 16.46 -1.83
N PHE A 224 -21.99 15.29 -1.60
CA PHE A 224 -20.66 14.96 -2.10
C PHE A 224 -20.58 15.03 -3.63
N GLN A 225 -21.56 14.44 -4.32
CA GLN A 225 -21.67 14.49 -5.78
C GLN A 225 -21.75 15.91 -6.32
N GLN A 226 -22.47 16.80 -5.63
CA GLN A 226 -22.64 18.19 -6.06
C GLN A 226 -21.44 19.07 -5.76
N LYS A 227 -20.72 18.83 -4.64
CA LYS A 227 -19.76 19.79 -4.07
C LYS A 227 -18.31 19.31 -4.01
N CYS A 228 -18.04 18.00 -4.14
CA CYS A 228 -16.72 17.43 -3.90
C CYS A 228 -16.12 16.70 -5.12
N THR A 229 -16.95 16.24 -6.05
CA THR A 229 -16.54 15.39 -7.18
C THR A 229 -15.73 16.10 -8.26
N THR A 230 -15.68 17.44 -8.22
CA THR A 230 -14.78 18.21 -9.10
C THR A 230 -13.32 17.84 -8.90
N CYS A 231 -12.94 17.39 -7.70
CA CYS A 231 -11.60 16.89 -7.35
C CYS A 231 -11.64 15.40 -6.99
N HIS A 232 -12.62 14.98 -6.17
CA HIS A 232 -12.73 13.60 -5.70
C HIS A 232 -13.69 12.81 -6.59
N ALA A 233 -13.24 12.53 -7.81
CA ALA A 233 -14.04 11.92 -8.86
C ALA A 233 -13.92 10.39 -8.90
N THR A 234 -14.82 9.76 -9.67
CA THR A 234 -14.90 8.30 -9.90
C THR A 234 -15.14 7.50 -8.62
N ASP A 235 -15.26 6.18 -8.74
CA ASP A 235 -15.33 5.32 -7.57
C ASP A 235 -13.97 5.17 -6.86
N LEU A 236 -12.88 5.77 -7.36
CA LEU A 236 -11.62 5.88 -6.61
C LEU A 236 -11.57 7.11 -5.71
N PHE A 237 -12.57 8.00 -5.77
CA PHE A 237 -12.65 9.23 -4.96
C PHE A 237 -11.44 10.14 -5.10
N THR A 238 -10.86 10.18 -6.30
CA THR A 238 -9.75 11.05 -6.69
C THR A 238 -9.70 11.16 -8.20
N ASP A 239 -9.48 12.38 -8.70
CA ASP A 239 -9.10 12.63 -10.09
C ASP A 239 -7.57 12.60 -10.32
N ARG A 240 -6.79 12.49 -9.23
CA ARG A 240 -5.32 12.51 -9.16
C ARG A 240 -4.65 13.76 -9.70
N SER A 241 -5.40 14.81 -9.95
CA SER A 241 -4.85 16.11 -10.31
C SER A 241 -4.06 16.73 -9.14
N TYR A 242 -3.33 17.79 -9.42
CA TYR A 242 -2.61 18.57 -8.41
C TYR A 242 -3.33 19.87 -8.17
N ARG A 243 -3.70 20.12 -6.92
CA ARG A 243 -4.53 21.26 -6.52
C ARG A 243 -4.01 21.91 -5.26
N ASN A 244 -4.21 23.21 -5.16
CA ASN A 244 -3.99 23.97 -3.93
C ASN A 244 -5.35 24.14 -3.27
N ASN A 245 -5.53 23.52 -2.10
CA ASN A 245 -6.78 23.57 -1.34
C ASN A 245 -6.86 24.76 -0.35
N GLY A 246 -5.95 25.73 -0.46
CA GLY A 246 -5.94 26.96 0.33
C GLY A 246 -5.50 26.77 1.77
N LEU A 247 -4.74 25.73 2.09
CA LEU A 247 -4.12 25.60 3.42
C LEU A 247 -3.15 26.76 3.69
N SER A 248 -3.12 27.25 4.93
CA SER A 248 -2.06 28.16 5.35
C SER A 248 -0.70 27.45 5.32
N VAL A 249 0.34 28.17 4.91
CA VAL A 249 1.71 27.63 4.92
C VAL A 249 2.13 27.36 6.36
N GLY A 250 2.51 26.10 6.66
CA GLY A 250 3.00 25.68 7.97
C GLY A 250 4.50 25.92 8.15
N ALA A 251 5.03 25.57 9.33
CA ALA A 251 6.44 25.79 9.67
C ALA A 251 7.44 25.07 8.74
N ILE A 252 7.03 23.92 8.18
CA ILE A 252 7.83 23.14 7.21
C ILE A 252 7.99 23.89 5.88
N ASN A 253 7.08 24.83 5.58
CA ASN A 253 7.06 25.57 4.33
C ASN A 253 7.14 24.65 3.09
N ASP A 254 6.36 23.56 3.09
CA ASP A 254 6.29 22.60 2.00
C ASP A 254 5.70 23.26 0.76
N GLN A 255 6.49 23.33 -0.32
CA GLN A 255 6.09 23.96 -1.58
C GLN A 255 5.22 23.05 -2.45
N GLY A 256 4.95 21.82 -2.02
CA GLY A 256 4.20 20.83 -2.78
C GLY A 256 4.89 20.47 -4.10
N ARG A 257 4.11 20.36 -5.17
CA ARG A 257 4.59 20.00 -6.51
C ARG A 257 5.63 20.96 -7.07
N HIS A 258 5.62 22.23 -6.70
CA HIS A 258 6.68 23.17 -7.11
C HIS A 258 8.09 22.69 -6.73
N ALA A 259 8.27 21.95 -5.62
CA ALA A 259 9.57 21.46 -5.21
C ALA A 259 10.23 20.53 -6.25
N ILE A 260 9.42 19.85 -7.07
CA ILE A 260 9.90 18.93 -8.11
C ILE A 260 9.80 19.52 -9.53
N THR A 261 8.90 20.47 -9.78
CA THR A 261 8.70 21.06 -11.12
C THR A 261 9.39 22.40 -11.33
N LEU A 262 9.69 23.12 -10.24
CA LEU A 262 10.18 24.52 -10.25
C LEU A 262 9.26 25.50 -10.99
N ASN A 263 8.00 25.11 -11.24
CA ASN A 263 7.01 25.94 -11.90
C ASN A 263 6.16 26.66 -10.85
N GLU A 264 6.17 28.00 -10.86
CA GLU A 264 5.39 28.82 -9.92
C GLU A 264 3.89 28.48 -9.90
N SER A 265 3.33 28.07 -11.04
CA SER A 265 1.92 27.65 -11.10
C SER A 265 1.62 26.35 -10.36
N ASP A 266 2.63 25.58 -9.95
CA ASP A 266 2.51 24.37 -9.13
C ASP A 266 2.74 24.62 -7.63
N ARG A 267 3.02 25.87 -7.24
CA ARG A 267 3.30 26.22 -5.85
C ARG A 267 2.11 25.87 -4.95
N LEU A 268 2.40 25.14 -3.87
CA LEU A 268 1.43 24.63 -2.89
C LEU A 268 0.36 23.69 -3.46
N LYS A 269 0.57 23.14 -4.67
CA LYS A 269 -0.30 22.09 -5.20
C LYS A 269 0.14 20.72 -4.71
N PHE A 270 -0.83 19.93 -4.31
CA PHE A 270 -0.65 18.53 -3.92
C PHE A 270 -1.62 17.66 -4.69
N ARG A 271 -1.25 16.41 -4.90
CA ARG A 271 -2.10 15.40 -5.51
C ARG A 271 -3.37 15.25 -4.68
N VAL A 272 -4.53 15.27 -5.34
CA VAL A 272 -5.80 14.97 -4.68
C VAL A 272 -5.76 13.51 -4.19
N PRO A 273 -5.82 13.24 -2.86
CA PRO A 273 -5.78 11.87 -2.35
C PRO A 273 -7.11 11.16 -2.62
N SER A 274 -7.09 9.83 -2.64
CA SER A 274 -8.31 9.03 -2.57
C SER A 274 -8.98 9.24 -1.20
N LEU A 275 -10.31 9.23 -1.17
CA LEU A 275 -11.09 9.22 0.07
C LEU A 275 -11.51 7.81 0.52
N ARG A 276 -11.03 6.77 -0.17
CA ARG A 276 -11.21 5.40 0.32
C ARG A 276 -10.53 5.27 1.68
N ASN A 277 -11.20 4.58 2.61
CA ASN A 277 -10.74 4.40 3.99
C ASN A 277 -10.46 5.70 4.77
N VAL A 278 -10.99 6.86 4.34
CA VAL A 278 -10.66 8.18 4.94
C VAL A 278 -11.04 8.28 6.42
N GLU A 279 -12.00 7.49 6.91
CA GLU A 279 -12.29 7.44 8.34
C GLU A 279 -11.09 6.93 9.16
N LYS A 280 -10.26 6.07 8.57
CA LYS A 280 -9.18 5.34 9.27
C LYS A 280 -7.80 5.94 9.05
N THR A 281 -7.67 6.91 8.14
CA THR A 281 -6.40 7.52 7.74
C THR A 281 -6.16 8.89 8.36
N PHE A 282 -6.81 9.19 9.50
CA PHE A 282 -6.46 10.38 10.27
C PHE A 282 -5.00 10.28 10.74
N PRO A 283 -4.29 11.40 10.96
CA PRO A 283 -4.72 12.78 10.71
C PRO A 283 -4.62 13.19 9.23
N TYR A 284 -5.30 14.27 8.86
CA TYR A 284 -5.59 14.66 7.49
C TYR A 284 -4.71 15.81 6.95
N MET A 285 -4.71 15.92 5.62
CA MET A 285 -3.86 16.79 4.79
C MET A 285 -2.43 16.27 4.66
N HIS A 286 -1.67 16.87 3.75
CA HIS A 286 -0.27 16.51 3.52
C HIS A 286 0.62 16.70 4.76
N ASP A 287 0.20 17.50 5.74
CA ASP A 287 0.95 17.78 6.97
C ASP A 287 0.23 17.31 8.26
N GLY A 288 -0.86 16.55 8.12
CA GLY A 288 -1.55 15.94 9.26
C GLY A 288 -2.15 16.94 10.26
N ARG A 289 -2.40 18.20 9.86
CA ARG A 289 -2.83 19.25 10.80
C ARG A 289 -4.25 19.09 11.35
N PHE A 290 -5.09 18.27 10.72
CA PHE A 290 -6.47 18.06 11.14
C PHE A 290 -6.66 16.64 11.68
N ALA A 291 -7.16 16.52 12.90
CA ALA A 291 -7.43 15.23 13.55
C ALA A 291 -8.80 14.64 13.17
N THR A 292 -9.73 15.44 12.64
CA THR A 292 -11.11 15.02 12.37
C THR A 292 -11.61 15.46 11.01
N LEU A 293 -12.55 14.71 10.43
CA LEU A 293 -13.24 15.11 9.20
C LEU A 293 -14.03 16.41 9.37
N ASP A 294 -14.54 16.70 10.57
CA ASP A 294 -15.16 17.99 10.88
C ASP A 294 -14.18 19.15 10.71
N GLN A 295 -12.94 19.03 11.17
CA GLN A 295 -11.90 20.04 10.94
C GLN A 295 -11.56 20.20 9.45
N VAL A 296 -11.54 19.10 8.70
CA VAL A 296 -11.36 19.13 7.23
C VAL A 296 -12.50 19.91 6.58
N LEU A 297 -13.76 19.60 6.91
CA LEU A 297 -14.91 20.31 6.33
C LEU A 297 -14.97 21.78 6.77
N ASN A 298 -14.59 22.10 8.01
CA ASN A 298 -14.46 23.48 8.47
C ASN A 298 -13.38 24.25 7.70
N HIS A 299 -12.27 23.59 7.33
CA HIS A 299 -11.28 24.19 6.44
C HIS A 299 -11.90 24.54 5.08
N TYR A 300 -12.58 23.59 4.45
CA TYR A 300 -13.23 23.84 3.16
C TYR A 300 -14.35 24.89 3.24
N THR A 301 -15.06 25.03 4.36
CA THR A 301 -16.12 26.04 4.50
C THR A 301 -15.61 27.44 4.80
N SER A 302 -14.59 27.59 5.66
CA SER A 302 -14.16 28.92 6.14
C SER A 302 -12.65 29.09 6.35
N GLY A 303 -11.87 28.02 6.23
CA GLY A 303 -10.41 28.03 6.45
C GLY A 303 -9.57 28.32 5.21
N VAL A 304 -10.14 28.17 4.00
CA VAL A 304 -9.46 28.40 2.71
C VAL A 304 -8.81 29.79 2.66
N LYS A 305 -7.52 29.81 2.34
CA LYS A 305 -6.72 31.02 2.10
C LYS A 305 -6.58 31.30 0.62
N ASP A 306 -6.81 32.54 0.25
CA ASP A 306 -6.58 33.02 -1.11
C ASP A 306 -5.09 33.03 -1.44
N SER A 307 -4.74 32.64 -2.66
CA SER A 307 -3.36 32.66 -3.16
C SER A 307 -3.36 32.60 -4.69
N PRO A 308 -2.26 32.98 -5.37
CA PRO A 308 -2.20 32.97 -6.84
C PRO A 308 -2.45 31.60 -7.49
N THR A 309 -2.18 30.51 -6.77
CA THR A 309 -2.34 29.13 -7.27
C THR A 309 -3.56 28.41 -6.68
N LEU A 310 -4.39 29.09 -5.87
CA LEU A 310 -5.60 28.51 -5.28
C LEU A 310 -6.47 27.89 -6.38
N ASP A 311 -6.99 26.69 -6.12
CA ASP A 311 -7.92 26.05 -7.06
C ASP A 311 -9.16 26.93 -7.29
N PRO A 312 -9.51 27.27 -8.55
CA PRO A 312 -10.66 28.12 -8.85
C PRO A 312 -11.99 27.60 -8.31
N ALA A 313 -12.14 26.28 -8.12
CA ALA A 313 -13.34 25.69 -7.53
C ALA A 313 -13.55 26.10 -6.06
N LEU A 314 -12.51 26.62 -5.39
CA LEU A 314 -12.58 27.14 -4.02
C LEU A 314 -12.70 28.67 -3.96
N LYS A 315 -12.91 29.34 -5.10
CA LYS A 315 -13.13 30.79 -5.19
C LYS A 315 -14.20 31.10 -6.23
N VAL A 316 -15.46 30.92 -5.84
CA VAL A 316 -16.61 31.13 -6.73
C VAL A 316 -17.26 32.47 -6.40
N ASN A 317 -17.44 33.34 -7.41
CA ASN A 317 -18.04 34.67 -7.25
C ASN A 317 -17.39 35.54 -6.15
N GLY A 318 -16.07 35.38 -5.96
CA GLY A 318 -15.30 36.11 -4.93
C GLY A 318 -15.42 35.53 -3.52
N GLN A 319 -16.26 34.52 -3.30
CA GLN A 319 -16.38 33.81 -2.03
C GLN A 319 -15.38 32.64 -1.97
N LEU A 320 -14.62 32.57 -0.88
CA LEU A 320 -13.69 31.47 -0.63
C LEU A 320 -14.40 30.27 0.01
N GLY A 321 -13.97 29.07 -0.37
CA GLY A 321 -14.43 27.82 0.20
C GLY A 321 -15.70 27.26 -0.44
N ILE A 322 -16.24 26.23 0.20
CA ILE A 322 -17.42 25.47 -0.20
C ILE A 322 -18.49 25.68 0.88
N ALA A 323 -19.61 26.30 0.49
CA ALA A 323 -20.73 26.53 1.39
C ALA A 323 -21.35 25.18 1.81
N LEU A 324 -21.28 24.88 3.11
CA LEU A 324 -21.86 23.69 3.73
C LEU A 324 -22.58 24.08 5.02
N THR A 325 -23.83 23.66 5.16
CA THR A 325 -24.55 23.72 6.44
C THR A 325 -24.04 22.65 7.41
N ASP A 326 -24.33 22.79 8.70
CA ASP A 326 -23.93 21.79 9.70
C ASP A 326 -24.59 20.42 9.45
N THR A 327 -25.81 20.40 8.91
CA THR A 327 -26.48 19.16 8.48
C THR A 327 -25.74 18.51 7.31
N GLU A 328 -25.39 19.30 6.28
CA GLU A 328 -24.64 18.79 5.14
C GLU A 328 -23.26 18.24 5.56
N LYS A 329 -22.56 18.89 6.49
CA LYS A 329 -21.28 18.38 7.00
C LYS A 329 -21.43 17.01 7.65
N LYS A 330 -22.43 16.85 8.52
CA LYS A 330 -22.71 15.55 9.18
C LYS A 330 -23.07 14.46 8.17
N GLN A 331 -23.87 14.80 7.17
CA GLN A 331 -24.29 13.87 6.12
C GLN A 331 -23.13 13.47 5.22
N VAL A 332 -22.28 14.42 4.79
CA VAL A 332 -21.06 14.11 4.04
C VAL A 332 -20.14 13.22 4.86
N ILE A 333 -19.95 13.48 6.15
CA ILE A 333 -19.15 12.61 7.03
C ILE A 333 -19.77 11.21 7.11
N ALA A 334 -21.09 11.09 7.28
CA ALA A 334 -21.77 9.80 7.29
C ALA A 334 -21.51 9.03 5.98
N PHE A 335 -21.60 9.71 4.83
CA PHE A 335 -21.24 9.14 3.55
C PHE A 335 -19.77 8.71 3.47
N LEU A 336 -18.82 9.56 3.86
CA LEU A 336 -17.39 9.23 3.81
C LEU A 336 -17.03 7.98 4.63
N LYS A 337 -17.76 7.72 5.73
CA LYS A 337 -17.59 6.50 6.53
C LYS A 337 -18.03 5.22 5.80
N THR A 338 -18.91 5.33 4.80
CA THR A 338 -19.29 4.20 3.95
C THR A 338 -18.16 3.73 3.03
N LEU A 339 -17.10 4.54 2.90
CA LEU A 339 -15.91 4.25 2.08
C LEU A 339 -14.84 3.45 2.84
N THR A 340 -15.08 3.13 4.11
CA THR A 340 -14.24 2.22 4.88
C THR A 340 -14.45 0.79 4.40
N ASP A 341 -13.37 0.11 4.04
CA ASP A 341 -13.35 -1.29 3.66
C ASP A 341 -12.74 -2.12 4.79
N ASP A 342 -13.59 -2.55 5.73
CA ASP A 342 -13.16 -3.34 6.89
C ASP A 342 -12.51 -4.67 6.48
N ALA A 343 -12.90 -5.24 5.35
CA ALA A 343 -12.29 -6.45 4.81
C ALA A 343 -10.84 -6.20 4.38
N PHE A 344 -10.54 -5.05 3.78
CA PHE A 344 -9.19 -4.63 3.38
C PHE A 344 -8.29 -4.35 4.60
N ILE A 345 -8.73 -3.49 5.53
CA ILE A 345 -7.91 -3.05 6.67
C ILE A 345 -7.69 -4.12 7.74
N SER A 346 -8.42 -5.24 7.68
CA SER A 346 -8.25 -6.40 8.57
C SER A 346 -7.78 -7.68 7.86
N ASN A 347 -7.51 -7.61 6.55
CA ASN A 347 -7.12 -8.78 5.77
C ASN A 347 -5.78 -9.38 6.22
N ARG A 348 -5.80 -10.59 6.78
CA ARG A 348 -4.58 -11.30 7.20
C ARG A 348 -3.61 -11.61 6.06
N SER A 349 -4.08 -11.64 4.81
CA SER A 349 -3.16 -11.81 3.68
C SER A 349 -2.20 -10.61 3.54
N PHE A 350 -2.57 -9.44 4.06
CA PHE A 350 -1.73 -8.24 4.00
C PHE A 350 -0.91 -7.99 5.27
N SER A 351 -1.30 -8.51 6.44
CA SER A 351 -0.59 -8.28 7.70
C SER A 351 0.79 -8.95 7.75
N ALA A 352 1.73 -8.46 8.58
CA ALA A 352 2.97 -9.19 8.87
C ALA A 352 2.68 -10.66 9.26
N ASN A 353 3.53 -11.59 8.79
CA ASN A 353 3.39 -13.02 9.06
C ASN A 353 3.71 -13.39 10.50
#